data_AF-A0A7C5YDV7-F1
#
_entry.id   AF-A0A7C5YDV7-F1
#
_cell.length_a   1.000
_cell.length_b   1.000
_cell.length_c   1.000
_cell.angle_alpha   90.00
_cell.angle_beta   90.00
_cell.angle_gamma   90.00
#
_symmetry.space_group_name_H-M   'P 1'
#
loop_
_entity.id
_entity.type
_entity.pdbx_description
1 polymer ?
#
loop_
_entity_poly.entity_id
_entity_poly.type
_entity_poly.pdbx_seq_one_letter_code
_entity_poly.pdbx_strand_id
1 'polypeptide(L)'
;EENFPDYKRVLPKAFKTRVVLNLDDFSEALKRVMIIAKRGNEKVQLKITDDVMELTSQSSDFGEVVESIPITKDGEDLIVNFNPKFLNEAVRHIDEKEIEFNFVDNLSPLQINPRNVEGYMYIVLPVRA
;
A
#
# COMPACT_ATOMS: atom_id res chain seq x y z
N GLU A 1 -16.49 29.16 -11.24
CA GLU A 1 -16.08 27.88 -11.87
C GLU A 1 -14.93 27.32 -11.05
N GLU A 2 -15.17 26.27 -10.27
CA GLU A 2 -14.09 25.58 -9.56
C GLU A 2 -13.33 24.74 -10.59
N ASN A 3 -12.06 25.08 -10.83
CA ASN A 3 -11.20 24.29 -11.68
C ASN A 3 -10.82 23.01 -10.92
N PHE A 4 -11.03 21.87 -11.57
CA PHE A 4 -10.58 20.59 -11.04
C PHE A 4 -9.08 20.66 -10.73
N PRO A 5 -8.63 20.17 -9.56
CA PRO A 5 -7.22 20.21 -9.20
C PRO A 5 -6.34 19.52 -10.25
N ASP A 6 -5.16 20.08 -10.51
CA ASP A 6 -4.17 19.51 -11.42
C ASP A 6 -3.54 18.25 -10.82
N TYR A 7 -4.27 17.14 -10.87
CA TYR A 7 -3.87 15.84 -10.32
C TYR A 7 -2.57 15.31 -10.94
N LYS A 8 -2.20 15.76 -12.15
CA LYS A 8 -0.95 15.35 -12.79
C LYS A 8 0.28 15.79 -12.00
N ARG A 9 0.14 16.81 -11.14
CA ARG A 9 1.23 17.27 -10.25
C ARG A 9 1.55 16.31 -9.12
N VAL A 10 0.59 15.47 -8.70
CA VAL A 10 0.80 14.50 -7.62
C VAL A 10 1.27 13.14 -8.15
N LEU A 11 1.25 12.93 -9.47
CA LEU A 11 1.73 11.69 -10.08
C LEU A 11 3.27 11.65 -10.03
N PRO A 12 3.86 10.62 -9.39
CA PRO A 12 5.30 10.44 -9.40
C PRO A 12 5.85 10.28 -10.82
N LYS A 13 7.02 10.87 -11.08
CA LYS A 13 7.70 10.74 -12.38
C LYS A 13 8.74 9.62 -12.41
N ALA A 14 9.20 9.19 -11.24
CA ALA A 14 10.19 8.14 -11.05
C ALA A 14 9.89 7.43 -9.73
N PHE A 15 10.19 6.15 -9.68
CA PHE A 15 9.99 5.30 -8.50
C PHE A 15 11.35 4.75 -8.05
N LYS A 16 11.56 4.70 -6.74
CA LYS A 16 12.76 4.13 -6.11
C LYS A 16 12.56 2.71 -5.64
N THR A 17 11.32 2.31 -5.39
CA THR A 17 10.95 0.97 -5.00
C THR A 17 9.73 0.54 -5.80
N ARG A 18 9.85 -0.60 -6.49
CA ARG A 18 8.74 -1.26 -7.18
C ARG A 18 8.53 -2.62 -6.55
N VAL A 19 7.29 -2.96 -6.24
CA VAL A 19 6.94 -4.22 -5.59
C VAL A 19 5.84 -4.90 -6.37
N VAL A 20 6.13 -6.09 -6.90
CA VAL A 20 5.12 -6.99 -7.46
C VAL A 20 4.71 -7.99 -6.38
N LEU A 21 3.41 -8.17 -6.21
CA LEU A 21 2.85 -9.06 -5.19
C LEU A 21 1.54 -9.70 -5.67
N ASN A 22 1.17 -10.81 -5.03
CA ASN A 22 -0.11 -11.47 -5.25
C ASN A 22 -1.24 -10.71 -4.54
N LEU A 23 -2.29 -10.36 -5.29
CA LEU A 23 -3.41 -9.57 -4.79
C LEU A 23 -4.18 -10.29 -3.67
N ASP A 24 -4.36 -11.61 -3.76
CA ASP A 24 -5.08 -12.38 -2.76
C ASP A 24 -4.29 -12.41 -1.45
N ASP A 25 -3.00 -12.73 -1.50
CA ASP A 25 -2.11 -12.74 -0.32
C ASP A 25 -2.13 -11.39 0.41
N PHE A 26 -1.98 -10.30 -0.34
CA PHE A 26 -2.03 -8.95 0.23
C PHE A 26 -3.42 -8.60 0.77
N SER A 27 -4.49 -8.93 0.04
CA SER A 27 -5.86 -8.63 0.47
C SER A 27 -6.24 -9.38 1.74
N GLU A 28 -5.80 -10.64 1.88
CA GLU A 28 -6.04 -11.42 3.09
C GLU A 28 -5.22 -10.93 4.27
N ALA A 29 -3.92 -10.67 4.09
CA ALA A 29 -3.06 -10.08 5.11
C ALA A 29 -3.61 -8.72 5.57
N LEU A 30 -4.01 -7.86 4.62
CA LEU A 30 -4.59 -6.55 4.91
C LEU A 30 -5.89 -6.67 5.72
N LYS A 31 -6.78 -7.61 5.38
CA LYS A 31 -8.01 -7.88 6.15
C LYS A 31 -7.70 -8.28 7.60
N ARG A 32 -6.68 -9.11 7.83
CA ARG A 32 -6.27 -9.54 9.18
C ARG A 32 -5.71 -8.37 10.00
N VAL A 33 -4.80 -7.58 9.44
CA VAL A 33 -4.22 -6.42 10.17
C VAL A 33 -5.24 -5.31 10.43
N MET A 34 -6.23 -5.16 9.55
CA MET A 34 -7.34 -4.21 9.73
C MET A 34 -8.18 -4.47 10.99
N ILE A 35 -8.21 -5.70 11.51
CA ILE A 35 -8.96 -6.03 12.74
C ILE A 35 -8.39 -5.25 13.92
N ILE A 36 -7.05 -5.18 14.03
CA ILE A 36 -6.36 -4.42 15.08
C ILE A 36 -6.35 -2.94 14.73
N ALA A 37 -6.10 -2.56 13.47
CA ALA A 37 -6.04 -1.16 13.05
C ALA A 37 -7.34 -0.39 13.37
N LYS A 38 -8.52 -1.03 13.21
CA LYS A 38 -9.83 -0.46 13.55
C LYS A 38 -10.03 -0.18 15.04
N ARG A 39 -9.26 -0.85 15.90
CA ARG A 39 -9.26 -0.66 17.35
C ARG A 39 -8.03 0.13 17.83
N GLY A 40 -7.22 0.61 16.91
CA GLY A 40 -6.00 1.38 17.15
C GLY A 40 -6.09 2.76 16.52
N ASN A 41 -5.01 3.16 15.87
CA ASN A 41 -4.86 4.47 15.24
C ASN A 41 -5.24 4.49 13.74
N GLU A 42 -5.99 3.48 13.26
CA GLU A 42 -6.31 3.30 11.84
C GLU A 42 -5.08 3.32 10.92
N LYS A 43 -3.94 2.82 11.41
CA LYS A 43 -2.66 2.77 10.67
C LYS A 43 -2.23 1.33 10.41
N VAL A 44 -1.71 1.09 9.22
CA VAL A 44 -0.89 -0.09 8.90
C VAL A 44 0.48 0.39 8.45
N GLN A 45 1.53 -0.19 9.01
CA GLN A 45 2.90 -0.04 8.54
C GLN A 45 3.17 -1.11 7.49
N LEU A 46 3.69 -0.72 6.34
CA LEU A 46 4.28 -1.61 5.35
C LEU A 46 5.79 -1.49 5.48
N LYS A 47 6.46 -2.58 5.84
CA LYS A 47 7.91 -2.70 5.83
C LYS A 47 8.30 -3.61 4.68
N ILE A 48 8.98 -3.04 3.70
CA ILE A 48 9.37 -3.67 2.44
C ILE A 48 10.87 -3.94 2.51
N THR A 49 11.22 -5.21 2.41
CA THR A 49 12.61 -5.70 2.34
C THR A 49 12.80 -6.50 1.04
N ASP A 50 13.84 -7.32 0.93
CA ASP A 50 14.19 -7.97 -0.33
C ASP A 50 13.07 -8.83 -0.94
N ASP A 51 12.56 -9.81 -0.20
CA ASP A 51 11.58 -10.81 -0.67
C ASP A 51 10.29 -10.81 0.14
N VAL A 52 10.20 -9.97 1.18
CA VAL A 52 9.07 -9.92 2.11
C VAL A 52 8.56 -8.49 2.30
N MET A 53 7.23 -8.36 2.27
CA MET A 53 6.50 -7.22 2.82
C MET A 53 5.84 -7.63 4.14
N GLU A 54 6.18 -6.92 5.20
CA GLU A 54 5.56 -7.06 6.52
C GLU A 54 4.49 -5.97 6.71
N LEU A 55 3.30 -6.37 7.12
CA LEU A 55 2.16 -5.52 7.45
C LEU A 55 1.96 -5.53 8.96
N THR A 56 2.08 -4.37 9.59
CA THR A 56 1.99 -4.25 11.06
C THR A 56 0.94 -3.24 11.47
N SER A 57 0.07 -3.62 12.41
CA SER A 57 -0.91 -2.73 13.04
C SER A 57 -0.93 -2.93 14.55
N GLN A 58 -1.15 -1.86 15.30
CA GLN A 58 -1.08 -1.85 16.76
C GLN A 58 -2.28 -1.13 17.38
N SER A 59 -2.68 -1.60 18.56
CA SER A 59 -3.70 -1.01 19.43
C SER A 59 -3.20 -1.09 20.89
N SER A 60 -3.41 -0.02 21.66
CA SER A 60 -3.05 0.00 23.09
C SER A 60 -3.76 -1.08 23.90
N ASP A 61 -4.99 -1.41 23.50
CA ASP A 61 -5.89 -2.26 24.29
C ASP A 61 -5.94 -3.70 23.77
N PHE A 62 -5.56 -3.91 22.50
CA PHE A 62 -5.67 -5.20 21.81
C PHE A 62 -4.33 -5.76 21.30
N GLY A 63 -3.22 -5.05 21.54
CA GLY A 63 -1.88 -5.49 21.17
C GLY A 63 -1.52 -5.23 19.71
N GLU A 64 -0.61 -6.04 19.19
CA GLU A 64 -0.02 -5.93 17.85
C GLU A 64 -0.39 -7.13 16.99
N VAL A 65 -0.55 -6.90 15.69
CA VAL A 65 -0.64 -7.94 14.67
C VAL A 65 0.42 -7.67 13.59
N VAL A 66 1.11 -8.73 13.20
CA VAL A 66 2.14 -8.73 12.17
C VAL A 66 1.81 -9.83 11.18
N GLU A 67 1.77 -9.47 9.90
CA GLU A 67 1.57 -10.38 8.78
C GLU A 67 2.71 -10.20 7.79
N SER A 68 3.11 -11.28 7.11
CA SER A 68 4.18 -11.24 6.12
C SER A 68 3.71 -11.90 4.84
N ILE A 69 3.95 -11.25 3.71
CA ILE A 69 3.64 -11.78 2.37
C ILE A 69 4.90 -11.81 1.50
N PRO A 70 5.04 -12.80 0.61
CA PRO A 70 6.12 -12.82 -0.37
C PRO A 70 5.93 -11.70 -1.40
N ILE A 71 7.03 -11.09 -1.82
CA ILE A 71 7.05 -10.05 -2.85
C ILE A 71 8.23 -10.22 -3.80
N THR A 72 8.14 -9.59 -4.97
CA THR A 72 9.30 -9.31 -5.82
C THR A 72 9.57 -7.80 -5.80
N LYS A 73 10.67 -7.39 -5.18
CA LYS A 73 11.09 -5.98 -5.08
C LYS A 73 12.17 -5.64 -6.10
N ASP A 74 12.06 -4.49 -6.74
CA ASP A 74 13.15 -3.77 -7.40
C ASP A 74 13.40 -2.44 -6.66
N GLY A 75 14.67 -2.14 -6.39
CA GLY A 75 15.10 -0.90 -5.73
C GLY A 75 15.23 -0.98 -4.20
N GLU A 76 14.93 0.14 -3.53
CA GLU A 76 15.32 0.38 -2.13
C GLU A 76 14.33 -0.25 -1.11
N ASP A 77 14.84 -0.64 0.06
CA ASP A 77 13.99 -0.97 1.21
C ASP A 77 13.22 0.26 1.69
N LEU A 78 11.99 0.04 2.17
CA LEU A 78 11.09 1.13 2.55
C LEU A 78 10.20 0.77 3.73
N ILE A 79 10.04 1.72 4.64
CA ILE A 79 9.01 1.66 5.69
C ILE A 79 8.07 2.86 5.50
N VAL A 80 6.78 2.57 5.34
CA VAL A 80 5.75 3.57 5.07
C VAL A 80 4.46 3.20 5.77
N ASN A 81 3.66 4.19 6.17
CA ASN A 81 2.39 3.96 6.85
C ASN A 81 1.22 4.42 6.00
N PHE A 82 0.12 3.68 6.04
CA PHE A 82 -1.12 4.01 5.34
C PHE A 82 -2.33 3.86 6.25
N ASN A 83 -3.43 4.51 5.87
CA ASN A 83 -4.75 4.09 6.35
C ASN A 83 -5.13 2.80 5.58
N PRO A 84 -5.32 1.66 6.26
CA PRO A 84 -5.56 0.38 5.60
C PRO A 84 -6.92 0.35 4.86
N LYS A 85 -7.87 1.23 5.22
CA LYS A 85 -9.15 1.34 4.49
C LYS A 85 -8.91 1.79 3.05
N PHE A 86 -8.04 2.77 2.84
CA PHE A 86 -7.74 3.28 1.49
C PHE A 86 -6.96 2.28 0.65
N LEU A 87 -6.03 1.54 1.26
CA LEU A 87 -5.37 0.41 0.58
C LEU A 87 -6.42 -0.63 0.14
N ASN A 88 -7.32 -1.03 1.04
CA ASN A 88 -8.36 -2.01 0.74
C ASN A 88 -9.34 -1.52 -0.33
N GLU A 89 -9.72 -0.23 -0.31
CA GLU A 89 -10.58 0.35 -1.35
C GLU A 89 -9.91 0.43 -2.72
N ALA A 90 -8.60 0.70 -2.76
CA ALA A 90 -7.85 0.71 -4.01
C ALA A 90 -7.77 -0.70 -4.62
N VAL A 91 -7.44 -1.71 -3.82
CA VAL A 91 -7.18 -3.05 -4.36
C VAL A 91 -8.44 -3.90 -4.58
N ARG A 92 -9.55 -3.66 -3.85
CA ARG A 92 -10.76 -4.51 -3.95
C ARG A 92 -11.46 -4.50 -5.32
N HIS A 93 -11.15 -3.55 -6.18
CA HIS A 93 -11.76 -3.42 -7.52
C HIS A 93 -10.83 -3.91 -8.64
N ILE A 94 -9.67 -4.45 -8.27
CA ILE A 94 -8.71 -5.00 -9.23
C ILE A 94 -9.07 -6.46 -9.47
N ASP A 95 -9.28 -6.83 -10.73
CA ASP A 95 -9.58 -8.21 -11.17
C ASP A 95 -8.35 -8.85 -11.81
N GLU A 96 -7.21 -8.77 -11.12
CA GLU A 96 -5.92 -9.31 -11.56
C GLU A 96 -5.24 -10.04 -10.41
N LYS A 97 -4.50 -11.11 -10.72
CA LYS A 97 -3.79 -11.88 -9.69
C LYS A 97 -2.59 -11.13 -9.10
N GLU A 98 -1.96 -10.28 -9.90
CA GLU A 98 -0.76 -9.56 -9.51
C GLU A 98 -0.96 -8.05 -9.66
N ILE A 99 -0.47 -7.32 -8.68
CA ILE A 99 -0.44 -5.86 -8.68
C ILE A 99 0.99 -5.38 -8.44
N GLU A 100 1.26 -4.16 -8.91
CA GLU A 100 2.51 -3.47 -8.74
C GLU A 100 2.31 -2.23 -7.86
N PHE A 101 3.02 -2.18 -6.74
CA PHE A 101 3.14 -1.01 -5.90
C PHE A 101 4.40 -0.24 -6.27
N ASN A 102 4.24 1.06 -6.50
CA ASN A 102 5.29 1.95 -6.95
C ASN A 102 5.47 3.09 -5.94
N PHE A 103 6.66 3.18 -5.35
CA PHE A 103 6.99 4.13 -4.29
C PHE A 103 8.14 5.05 -4.68
N VAL A 104 8.12 6.27 -4.14
CA VAL A 104 9.24 7.24 -4.24
C VAL A 104 9.99 7.33 -2.92
N ASP A 105 9.26 7.53 -1.83
CA ASP A 105 9.73 7.59 -0.44
C ASP A 105 8.51 7.36 0.49
N ASN A 106 8.70 7.55 1.80
CA ASN A 106 7.68 7.29 2.82
C ASN A 106 6.67 8.44 3.02
N LEU A 107 6.82 9.56 2.31
CA LEU A 107 5.92 10.72 2.38
C LEU A 107 5.17 10.94 1.06
N SER A 108 5.65 10.35 -0.02
CA SER A 108 5.09 10.45 -1.36
C SER A 108 3.90 9.50 -1.57
N PRO A 109 2.97 9.83 -2.48
CA PRO A 109 1.87 8.93 -2.81
C PRO A 109 2.37 7.57 -3.31
N LEU A 110 1.69 6.49 -2.88
CA LEU A 110 1.80 5.17 -3.47
C LEU A 110 0.97 5.14 -4.76
N GLN A 111 1.55 4.63 -5.84
CA GLN A 111 0.82 4.28 -7.05
C GLN A 111 0.65 2.76 -7.15
N ILE A 112 -0.58 2.31 -7.41
CA ILE A 112 -0.96 0.90 -7.54
C ILE A 112 -1.44 0.64 -8.96
N ASN A 113 -0.81 -0.32 -9.65
CA ASN A 113 -1.12 -0.70 -11.01
C ASN A 113 -1.45 -2.21 -11.09
N PRO A 114 -2.54 -2.63 -11.75
CA PRO A 114 -2.72 -4.04 -12.11
C PRO A 114 -1.70 -4.45 -13.20
N ARG A 115 -1.07 -5.62 -13.10
CA ARG A 115 0.05 -5.99 -13.98
C ARG A 115 -0.31 -6.19 -15.46
N ASN A 116 -1.58 -6.45 -15.79
CA ASN A 116 -2.03 -6.72 -17.17
C ASN A 116 -3.07 -5.72 -17.68
N VAL A 117 -3.26 -4.59 -16.99
CA VAL A 117 -4.30 -3.62 -17.33
C VAL A 117 -3.67 -2.25 -17.55
N GLU A 118 -3.71 -1.77 -18.79
CA GLU A 118 -3.26 -0.42 -19.12
C GLU A 118 -4.33 0.62 -18.86
N GLY A 119 -3.91 1.84 -18.51
CA GLY A 119 -4.83 2.99 -18.33
C GLY A 119 -5.53 3.04 -16.96
N TYR A 120 -5.26 2.08 -16.07
CA TYR A 120 -5.80 2.04 -14.71
C TYR A 120 -4.67 2.19 -13.69
N MET A 121 -4.83 3.15 -12.78
CA MET A 121 -3.95 3.31 -11.62
C MET A 121 -4.74 3.86 -10.43
N TYR A 122 -4.31 3.47 -9.24
CA TYR A 122 -4.80 4.04 -7.99
C TYR A 122 -3.68 4.82 -7.31
N ILE A 123 -4.04 5.92 -6.67
CA ILE A 123 -3.12 6.72 -5.86
C ILE A 123 -3.60 6.70 -4.41
N VAL A 124 -2.72 6.29 -3.50
CA VAL A 124 -2.99 6.26 -2.06
C VAL A 124 -1.96 7.09 -1.33
N LEU A 125 -2.41 8.05 -0.51
CA LEU A 125 -1.51 8.91 0.25
C LEU A 125 -1.05 8.22 1.55
N PRO A 126 0.24 8.30 1.90
CA PRO A 126 0.71 7.80 3.18
C PRO A 126 0.21 8.68 4.32
N VAL A 127 0.14 8.10 5.51
CA VAL A 127 -0.08 8.83 6.76
C VAL A 127 1.26 9.06 7.46
N ARG A 128 1.37 10.18 8.18
CA ARG A 128 2.58 10.48 8.95
C ARG A 128 2.75 9.45 10.07
N ALA A 129 4.01 9.11 10.35
CA ALA A 129 4.41 8.15 11.37
C ALA A 129 3.92 8.55 12.76
#